data_AF-A0AA47NV08-F1
#
_entry.id   AF-A0AA47NV08-F1
#
_cell.length_a   1.000
_cell.length_b   1.000
_cell.length_c   1.000
_cell.angle_alpha   90.00
_cell.angle_beta   90.00
_cell.angle_gamma   90.00
#
_symmetry.space_group_name_H-M   'P 1'
#
loop_
_entity.id
_entity.type
_entity.pdbx_description
1 polymer ?
#
loop_
_entity_poly.entity_id
_entity_poly.type
_entity_poly.pdbx_seq_one_letter_code
_entity_poly.pdbx_strand_id
1 'polypeptide(L)'
;MAHLNATQAKVREWKTSTGLPVKHQALVQRLLCAIQLPQEVAILKCKGHSKETTSIARGNEAADEAAKLAGGYVQPTASMLTLMPKSSDTQEPSMHEMLADLKTMQSYASDYERNYWLDQGCTLDSIGVYRSKLGKPVLSNKTAVMMVKTMHATTHQPAKTMTEII
;
A
#
# COMPACT_ATOMS: atom_id res chain seq x y z
N MET A 1 21.67 -5.30 -5.85
CA MET A 1 21.66 -5.79 -4.46
C MET A 1 22.79 -5.07 -3.73
N ALA A 2 22.48 -4.22 -2.75
CA ALA A 2 23.50 -3.55 -1.95
C ALA A 2 23.86 -4.46 -0.76
N HIS A 3 25.10 -4.92 -0.68
CA HIS A 3 25.61 -5.73 0.42
C HIS A 3 26.42 -4.83 1.36
N LEU A 4 26.06 -4.78 2.65
CA LEU A 4 26.82 -4.06 3.65
C LEU A 4 27.80 -5.02 4.32
N ASN A 5 29.09 -4.77 4.16
CA ASN A 5 30.11 -5.42 4.97
C ASN A 5 30.37 -4.59 6.23
N ALA A 6 29.87 -5.05 7.37
CA ALA A 6 29.91 -4.32 8.62
C ALA A 6 31.34 -4.12 9.17
N THR A 7 32.25 -5.07 8.97
CA THR A 7 33.65 -4.93 9.40
C THR A 7 34.37 -3.87 8.57
N GLN A 8 34.16 -3.88 7.26
CA GLN A 8 34.69 -2.86 6.36
C GLN A 8 34.07 -1.47 6.62
N ALA A 9 32.77 -1.40 6.89
CA ALA A 9 32.09 -0.16 7.23
C ALA A 9 32.65 0.44 8.52
N LYS A 10 32.94 -0.37 9.54
CA LYS A 10 33.57 0.09 10.79
C LYS A 10 34.95 0.72 10.55
N VAL A 11 35.76 0.14 9.67
CA VAL A 11 37.08 0.69 9.28
C VAL A 11 36.94 2.03 8.54
N ARG A 12 35.85 2.21 7.79
CA ARG A 12 35.54 3.44 7.04
C ARG A 12 34.69 4.44 7.83
N GLU A 13 34.70 4.36 9.16
CA GLU A 13 33.91 5.25 10.02
C GLU A 13 32.41 5.28 9.67
N TRP A 14 31.86 4.12 9.30
CA TRP A 14 30.46 3.95 8.87
C TRP A 14 30.09 4.71 7.61
N LYS A 15 31.03 4.81 6.66
CA LYS A 15 30.82 5.38 5.33
C LYS A 15 30.86 4.31 4.24
N THR A 16 30.06 4.48 3.20
CA THR A 16 30.05 3.65 1.98
C THR A 16 31.30 3.92 1.12
N SER A 17 31.51 3.15 0.04
CA SER A 17 32.57 3.43 -0.94
C SER A 17 32.46 4.79 -1.62
N THR A 18 31.26 5.37 -1.67
CA THR A 18 31.00 6.71 -2.21
C THR A 18 31.13 7.82 -1.15
N GLY A 19 31.58 7.50 0.06
CA GLY A 19 31.77 8.45 1.16
C GLY A 19 30.49 8.83 1.91
N LEU A 20 29.33 8.28 1.53
CA LEU A 20 28.05 8.57 2.19
C LEU A 20 27.91 7.77 3.49
N PRO A 21 27.19 8.28 4.50
CA PRO A 21 26.89 7.52 5.70
C PRO A 21 26.13 6.22 5.39
N VAL A 22 26.44 5.15 6.12
CA VAL A 22 25.73 3.88 6.04
C VAL A 22 24.31 4.04 6.59
N LYS A 23 23.31 3.66 5.79
CA LYS A 23 21.91 3.68 6.23
C LYS A 23 21.70 2.78 7.44
N HIS A 24 20.89 3.24 8.39
CA HIS A 24 20.56 2.51 9.62
C HIS A 24 21.77 2.10 10.48
N GLN A 25 22.87 2.88 10.45
CA GLN A 25 24.11 2.63 11.21
C GLN A 25 23.85 2.17 12.66
N ALA A 26 23.00 2.88 13.41
CA ALA A 26 22.71 2.55 14.80
C ALA A 26 22.09 1.14 14.97
N LEU A 27 21.22 0.71 14.06
CA LEU A 27 20.64 -0.63 14.09
C LEU A 27 21.69 -1.70 13.77
N VAL A 28 22.58 -1.44 12.81
CA VAL A 28 23.69 -2.35 12.47
C VAL A 28 24.66 -2.49 13.63
N GLN A 29 25.02 -1.38 14.29
CA GLN A 29 25.88 -1.40 15.47
C GLN A 29 25.25 -2.21 16.61
N ARG A 30 23.95 -1.99 16.89
CA ARG A 30 23.22 -2.77 17.89
C ARG A 30 23.19 -4.27 17.56
N LEU A 31 22.97 -4.62 16.30
CA LEU A 31 22.99 -6.01 15.85
C LEU A 31 24.38 -6.66 16.06
N LEU A 32 25.46 -5.95 15.74
CA LEU A 32 26.83 -6.45 15.95
C LEU A 32 27.16 -6.67 17.42
N CYS A 33 26.61 -5.85 18.33
CA CYS A 33 26.76 -6.11 19.77
C CYS A 33 25.91 -7.32 20.19
N ALA A 34 24.66 -7.40 19.73
CA ALA A 34 23.72 -8.46 20.12
C ALA A 34 24.17 -9.85 19.66
N ILE A 35 24.78 -9.97 18.48
CA ILE A 35 25.24 -11.26 17.94
C ILE A 35 26.38 -11.89 18.75
N GLN A 36 27.08 -11.09 19.56
CA GLN A 36 28.17 -11.56 20.43
C GLN A 36 27.68 -12.04 21.81
N LEU A 37 26.40 -11.84 22.13
CA LEU A 37 25.81 -12.27 23.40
C LEU A 37 25.62 -13.78 23.51
N PRO A 38 25.05 -14.50 22.52
CA PRO A 38 24.95 -15.96 22.59
C PRO A 38 26.32 -16.61 22.42
N GLN A 39 26.52 -17.77 23.06
CA GLN A 39 27.74 -18.57 22.91
C GLN A 39 27.93 -19.04 21.45
N GLU A 40 26.84 -19.44 20.79
CA GLU A 40 26.80 -19.85 19.40
C GLU A 40 25.52 -19.33 18.75
N VAL A 41 25.59 -18.90 17.48
CA VAL A 41 24.44 -18.39 16.73
C VAL A 41 24.59 -18.69 15.24
N ALA A 42 23.48 -19.07 14.61
CA ALA A 42 23.38 -19.25 13.16
C ALA A 42 22.34 -18.27 12.59
N ILE A 43 22.70 -17.58 11.51
CA ILE A 43 21.78 -16.71 10.77
C ILE A 43 21.43 -17.40 9.46
N LEU A 44 20.15 -17.79 9.33
CA LEU A 44 19.64 -18.50 8.16
C LEU A 44 18.70 -17.60 7.38
N LYS A 45 18.95 -17.44 6.08
CA LYS A 45 18.02 -16.78 5.17
C LYS A 45 17.09 -17.82 4.56
N CYS A 46 15.86 -17.88 5.07
CA CYS A 46 14.82 -18.73 4.53
C CYS A 46 14.02 -18.01 3.43
N LYS A 47 13.36 -18.77 2.55
CA LYS A 47 12.41 -18.21 1.58
C LYS A 47 11.16 -17.76 2.33
N GLY A 48 10.78 -16.49 2.17
CA GLY A 48 9.52 -15.95 2.72
C GLY A 48 8.32 -16.36 1.87
N HIS A 49 7.13 -16.35 2.48
CA HIS A 49 5.84 -16.57 1.81
C HIS A 49 5.79 -17.83 0.92
N SER A 50 6.25 -18.98 1.42
CA SER A 50 6.02 -20.26 0.75
C SER A 50 4.63 -20.78 1.06
N LYS A 51 3.92 -21.34 0.07
CA LYS A 51 2.65 -22.07 0.27
C LYS A 51 2.84 -23.47 0.88
N GLU A 52 4.07 -23.80 1.24
CA GLU A 52 4.45 -25.10 1.78
C GLU A 52 4.15 -25.14 3.28
N THR A 53 3.67 -26.27 3.78
CA THR A 53 3.31 -26.45 5.20
C THR A 53 4.49 -26.88 6.08
N THR A 54 5.71 -26.48 5.70
CA THR A 54 6.93 -26.83 6.44
C THR A 54 7.00 -26.12 7.80
N SER A 55 7.80 -26.64 8.72
CA SER A 55 8.05 -25.98 10.01
C SER A 55 8.67 -24.59 9.84
N ILE A 56 9.53 -24.40 8.83
CA ILE A 56 10.13 -23.11 8.48
C ILE A 56 9.05 -22.12 8.03
N ALA A 57 8.14 -22.55 7.16
CA ALA A 57 7.06 -21.70 6.67
C ALA A 57 6.15 -21.23 7.82
N ARG A 58 5.73 -22.16 8.68
CA ARG A 58 4.91 -21.84 9.87
C ARG A 58 5.62 -20.89 10.84
N GLY A 59 6.92 -21.09 11.08
CA GLY A 59 7.71 -20.20 11.93
C GLY A 59 7.83 -18.78 11.36
N ASN A 60 8.04 -18.67 10.05
CA ASN A 60 8.09 -17.38 9.36
C ASN A 60 6.74 -16.66 9.40
N GLU A 61 5.64 -17.38 9.18
CA GLU A 61 4.27 -16.82 9.25
C GLU A 61 3.96 -16.28 10.65
N ALA A 62 4.23 -17.07 11.70
CA ALA A 62 4.04 -16.63 13.08
C ALA A 62 4.87 -15.39 13.43
N ALA A 63 6.12 -15.31 12.96
CA ALA A 63 6.97 -14.14 13.18
C ALA A 63 6.44 -12.89 12.44
N ASP A 64 5.91 -13.05 11.23
CA ASP A 64 5.31 -11.97 10.44
C ASP A 64 4.01 -11.46 11.08
N GLU A 65 3.14 -12.35 11.55
CA GLU A 65 1.94 -11.99 12.31
C GLU A 65 2.28 -11.22 13.59
N ALA A 66 3.26 -11.68 14.35
CA ALA A 66 3.71 -10.99 15.56
C ALA A 66 4.26 -9.58 15.23
N ALA A 67 5.05 -9.45 14.17
CA ALA A 67 5.59 -8.17 13.73
C ALA A 67 4.49 -7.20 13.27
N LYS A 68 3.48 -7.71 12.55
CA LYS A 68 2.28 -6.96 12.17
C LYS A 68 1.55 -6.43 13.40
N LEU A 69 1.21 -7.30 14.34
CA LEU A 69 0.51 -6.90 15.57
C LEU A 69 1.29 -5.85 16.36
N ALA A 70 2.60 -6.05 16.54
CA ALA A 70 3.47 -5.10 17.23
C ALA A 70 3.58 -3.75 16.50
N GLY A 71 3.50 -3.76 15.17
CA GLY A 71 3.45 -2.57 14.33
C GLY A 71 2.10 -1.85 14.30
N GLY A 72 1.11 -2.31 15.08
CA GLY A 72 -0.24 -1.77 15.06
C GLY A 72 -1.03 -2.14 13.80
N TYR A 73 -0.60 -3.17 13.07
CA TYR A 73 -1.38 -3.72 11.97
C TYR A 73 -2.62 -4.39 12.54
N VAL A 74 -3.73 -3.69 12.42
CA VAL A 74 -5.04 -4.30 12.51
C VAL A 74 -5.22 -5.01 11.18
N GLN A 75 -5.19 -6.36 11.17
CA GLN A 75 -5.78 -7.09 10.06
C GLN A 75 -7.13 -6.42 9.82
N PRO A 76 -7.45 -5.92 8.62
CA PRO A 76 -8.81 -5.55 8.33
C PRO A 76 -9.60 -6.77 8.78
N THR A 77 -10.37 -6.64 9.87
CA THR A 77 -11.41 -7.62 10.14
C THR A 77 -12.05 -7.78 8.80
N ALA A 78 -12.18 -9.02 8.34
CA ALA A 78 -12.86 -9.24 7.09
C ALA A 78 -14.17 -8.44 7.20
N SER A 79 -14.20 -7.26 6.58
CA SER A 79 -15.16 -6.98 5.55
C SER A 79 -14.90 -8.13 4.59
N MET A 80 -15.41 -9.29 4.99
CA MET A 80 -16.14 -10.17 4.15
C MET A 80 -16.98 -9.17 3.39
N LEU A 81 -16.50 -8.82 2.20
CA LEU A 81 -17.41 -8.70 1.10
C LEU A 81 -18.00 -10.11 1.02
N THR A 82 -18.93 -10.41 1.93
CA THR A 82 -19.89 -11.46 1.74
C THR A 82 -20.52 -10.98 0.46
N LEU A 83 -20.15 -11.60 -0.66
CA LEU A 83 -21.06 -11.72 -1.77
C LEU A 83 -22.26 -12.42 -1.15
N MET A 84 -23.14 -11.63 -0.54
CA MET A 84 -24.37 -12.16 0.01
C MET A 84 -24.99 -12.86 -1.20
N PRO A 85 -25.34 -14.15 -1.07
CA PRO A 85 -26.11 -14.77 -2.14
C PRO A 85 -27.30 -13.84 -2.34
N LYS A 86 -27.45 -13.30 -3.56
CA LYS A 86 -28.45 -12.28 -3.90
C LYS A 86 -29.75 -12.60 -3.17
N SER A 87 -29.92 -12.01 -1.99
CA SER A 87 -31.20 -12.03 -1.32
C SER A 87 -32.02 -11.11 -2.21
N SER A 88 -33.08 -11.66 -2.75
CA SER A 88 -33.98 -11.09 -3.74
C SER A 88 -34.65 -9.76 -3.33
N ASP A 89 -34.16 -9.10 -2.28
CA ASP A 89 -34.67 -7.87 -1.68
C ASP A 89 -33.62 -6.77 -1.44
N THR A 90 -32.37 -6.91 -1.90
CA THR A 90 -31.46 -5.76 -1.93
C THR A 90 -31.73 -5.00 -3.22
N GLN A 91 -32.46 -3.88 -3.14
CA GLN A 91 -32.53 -2.93 -4.25
C GLN A 91 -31.08 -2.60 -4.66
N GLU A 92 -30.72 -2.92 -5.90
CA GLU A 92 -29.56 -2.32 -6.57
C GLU A 92 -29.63 -0.82 -6.27
N PRO A 93 -28.54 -0.19 -5.78
CA PRO A 93 -28.55 1.24 -5.51
C PRO A 93 -29.07 1.92 -6.76
N SER A 94 -30.16 2.66 -6.60
CA SER A 94 -30.84 3.22 -7.75
C SER A 94 -29.82 4.06 -8.52
N MET A 95 -29.96 4.12 -9.85
CA MET A 95 -29.08 4.95 -10.69
C MET A 95 -28.96 6.40 -10.17
N HIS A 96 -29.96 6.87 -9.42
CA HIS A 96 -29.97 8.16 -8.76
C HIS A 96 -28.99 8.28 -7.59
N GLU A 97 -28.84 7.24 -6.76
CA GLU A 97 -27.93 7.22 -5.60
C GLU A 97 -26.47 7.19 -6.06
N MET A 98 -26.13 6.33 -7.03
CA MET A 98 -24.79 6.31 -7.62
C MET A 98 -24.43 7.64 -8.31
N LEU A 99 -25.40 8.32 -8.91
CA LEU A 99 -25.19 9.63 -9.53
C LEU A 99 -24.95 10.73 -8.50
N ALA A 100 -25.67 10.70 -7.37
CA ALA A 100 -25.50 11.65 -6.28
C ALA A 100 -24.10 11.55 -5.65
N ASP A 101 -23.61 10.32 -5.49
CA ASP A 101 -22.25 10.06 -4.98
C ASP A 101 -21.17 10.59 -5.93
N LEU A 102 -21.32 10.36 -7.25
CA LEU A 102 -20.38 10.87 -8.25
C LEU A 102 -20.31 12.40 -8.25
N LYS A 103 -21.46 13.08 -8.18
CA LYS A 103 -21.51 14.54 -8.09
C LYS A 103 -20.85 15.05 -6.82
N THR A 104 -21.13 14.41 -5.70
CA THR A 104 -20.54 14.76 -4.40
C THR A 104 -19.01 14.60 -4.46
N MET A 105 -18.51 13.50 -5.02
CA MET A 105 -17.09 13.24 -5.18
C MET A 105 -16.38 14.26 -6.09
N GLN A 106 -17.03 14.70 -7.16
CA GLN A 106 -16.50 15.73 -8.06
C GLN A 106 -16.60 17.14 -7.48
N SER A 107 -17.54 17.41 -6.56
CA SER A 107 -17.69 18.72 -5.92
C SER A 107 -16.47 19.12 -5.08
N TYR A 108 -15.67 18.15 -4.63
CA TYR A 108 -14.42 18.41 -3.90
C TYR A 108 -13.28 18.92 -4.79
N ALA A 109 -13.45 18.93 -6.10
CA ALA A 109 -12.45 19.47 -7.02
C ALA A 109 -12.43 21.00 -7.00
N SER A 110 -11.22 21.57 -7.01
CA SER A 110 -11.05 23.03 -7.12
C SER A 110 -11.40 23.54 -8.53
N ASP A 111 -11.61 24.85 -8.68
CA ASP A 111 -11.77 25.48 -10.00
C ASP A 111 -10.57 25.22 -10.91
N TYR A 112 -9.35 25.27 -10.35
CA TYR A 112 -8.12 24.96 -11.08
C TYR A 112 -8.14 23.53 -11.64
N GLU A 113 -8.54 22.57 -10.82
CA GLU A 113 -8.61 21.16 -11.20
C GLU A 113 -9.69 20.88 -12.24
N ARG A 114 -10.86 21.53 -12.12
CA ARG A 114 -11.93 21.44 -13.13
C ARG A 114 -11.48 22.04 -14.46
N ASN A 115 -10.80 23.17 -14.44
CA ASN A 115 -10.23 23.78 -15.64
C ASN A 115 -9.15 22.89 -16.27
N TYR A 116 -8.34 22.23 -15.45
CA TYR A 116 -7.37 21.24 -15.92
C TYR A 116 -8.05 20.05 -16.61
N TRP A 117 -9.16 19.52 -16.07
CA TRP A 117 -9.91 18.45 -16.74
C TRP A 117 -10.44 18.86 -18.11
N LEU A 118 -10.99 20.07 -18.20
CA LEU A 118 -11.47 20.63 -19.46
C LEU A 118 -10.33 20.79 -20.48
N ASP A 119 -9.17 21.28 -20.06
CA ASP A 119 -7.95 21.39 -20.88
C ASP A 119 -7.48 20.01 -21.39
N GLN A 120 -7.60 18.96 -20.56
CA GLN A 120 -7.32 17.58 -20.96
C GLN A 120 -8.42 16.95 -21.84
N GLY A 121 -9.47 17.72 -22.18
CA GLY A 121 -10.57 17.32 -23.05
C GLY A 121 -11.62 16.44 -22.37
N CYS A 122 -11.78 16.57 -21.05
CA CYS A 122 -12.95 16.05 -20.35
C CYS A 122 -14.15 16.93 -20.65
N THR A 123 -15.35 16.34 -20.64
CA THR A 123 -16.60 17.04 -20.92
C THR A 123 -17.57 16.88 -19.77
N LEU A 124 -18.35 17.92 -19.51
CA LEU A 124 -19.49 17.83 -18.61
C LEU A 124 -20.65 17.15 -19.35
N ASP A 125 -21.07 15.99 -18.86
CA ASP A 125 -22.20 15.26 -19.41
C ASP A 125 -23.53 15.99 -19.10
N SER A 126 -24.57 15.67 -19.85
CA SER A 126 -25.97 16.11 -19.69
C SER A 126 -26.51 16.03 -18.27
N ILE A 127 -25.97 15.10 -17.46
CA ILE A 127 -26.35 14.86 -16.08
C ILE A 127 -25.49 15.61 -15.05
N GLY A 128 -24.55 16.45 -15.48
CA GLY A 128 -23.72 17.30 -14.62
C GLY A 128 -22.52 16.58 -13.98
N VAL A 129 -21.98 15.56 -14.65
CA VAL A 129 -20.78 14.81 -14.21
C VAL A 129 -19.67 14.98 -15.23
N TYR A 130 -18.46 15.30 -14.79
CA TYR A 130 -17.28 15.40 -15.64
C TYR A 130 -16.82 14.00 -16.05
N ARG A 131 -16.67 13.78 -17.37
CA ARG A 131 -16.22 12.52 -17.95
C ARG A 131 -14.99 12.72 -18.83
N SER A 132 -14.09 11.73 -18.84
CA SER A 132 -12.94 11.72 -19.74
C SER A 132 -13.38 11.48 -21.20
N LYS A 133 -12.45 11.59 -22.14
CA LYS A 133 -12.67 11.28 -23.57
C LYS A 133 -13.19 9.85 -23.82
N LEU A 134 -13.01 8.95 -22.85
CA LEU A 134 -13.49 7.56 -22.90
C LEU A 134 -14.85 7.37 -22.21
N GLY A 135 -15.52 8.46 -21.80
CA GLY A 135 -16.83 8.42 -21.11
C GLY A 135 -16.77 8.01 -19.64
N LYS A 136 -15.57 7.76 -19.09
CA LYS A 136 -15.40 7.38 -17.69
C LYS A 136 -15.53 8.60 -16.76
N PRO A 137 -16.19 8.49 -15.60
CA PRO A 137 -16.30 9.60 -14.65
C PRO A 137 -14.91 9.96 -14.09
N VAL A 138 -14.62 11.25 -14.03
CA VAL A 138 -13.35 11.76 -13.50
C VAL A 138 -13.44 11.90 -11.98
N LEU A 139 -12.38 11.53 -11.26
CA LEU A 139 -12.29 11.70 -9.82
C LEU A 139 -11.52 12.98 -9.47
N SER A 140 -11.94 13.67 -8.41
CA SER A 140 -11.10 14.71 -7.80
C SER A 140 -9.85 14.10 -7.20
N ASN A 141 -8.74 14.84 -7.19
CA ASN A 141 -7.48 14.46 -6.58
C ASN A 141 -7.68 14.06 -5.12
N LYS A 142 -8.54 14.79 -4.40
CA LYS A 142 -8.86 14.51 -3.00
C LYS A 142 -9.56 13.15 -2.87
N THR A 143 -10.54 12.86 -3.73
CA THR A 143 -11.24 11.57 -3.72
C THR A 143 -10.34 10.44 -4.23
N ALA A 144 -9.53 10.66 -5.26
CA ALA A 144 -8.57 9.70 -5.78
C ALA A 144 -7.54 9.32 -4.72
N VAL A 145 -7.00 10.29 -3.98
CA VAL A 145 -6.08 10.04 -2.86
C VAL A 145 -6.78 9.28 -1.73
N MET A 146 -8.02 9.62 -1.39
CA MET A 146 -8.79 8.88 -0.39
C MET A 146 -9.00 7.42 -0.85
N MET A 147 -9.38 7.21 -2.10
CA MET A 147 -9.66 5.89 -2.64
C MET A 147 -8.40 5.03 -2.75
N VAL A 148 -7.27 5.62 -3.17
CA VAL A 148 -5.95 4.96 -3.16
C VAL A 148 -5.52 4.61 -1.74
N LYS A 149 -5.73 5.50 -0.76
CA LYS A 149 -5.42 5.20 0.65
C LYS A 149 -6.28 4.06 1.20
N THR A 150 -7.58 4.07 0.91
CA THR A 150 -8.50 3.02 1.31
C THR A 150 -8.16 1.69 0.65
N MET A 151 -7.87 1.69 -0.66
CA MET A 151 -7.44 0.50 -1.40
C MET A 151 -6.08 -0.02 -0.90
N HIS A 152 -5.11 0.86 -0.66
CA HIS A 152 -3.79 0.47 -0.15
C HIS A 152 -3.89 -0.16 1.24
N ALA A 153 -4.70 0.42 2.12
CA ALA A 153 -4.95 -0.13 3.45
C ALA A 153 -5.65 -1.51 3.41
N THR A 154 -6.42 -1.80 2.37
CA THR A 154 -7.20 -3.04 2.25
C THR A 154 -6.50 -4.13 1.44
N THR A 155 -5.62 -3.81 0.49
CA THR A 155 -5.06 -4.79 -0.46
C THR A 155 -3.55 -4.98 -0.40
N HIS A 156 -2.79 -4.11 0.30
CA HIS A 156 -1.31 -4.13 0.36
C HIS A 156 -0.62 -4.25 -1.01
N GLN A 157 -1.30 -3.86 -2.09
CA GLN A 157 -0.73 -3.82 -3.42
C GLN A 157 0.16 -2.58 -3.54
N PRO A 158 1.32 -2.67 -4.22
CA PRO A 158 2.18 -1.52 -4.44
C PRO A 158 1.43 -0.45 -5.25
N ALA A 159 1.60 0.83 -4.89
CA ALA A 159 0.86 1.96 -5.46
C ALA A 159 0.86 2.04 -7.00
N LYS A 160 1.86 1.44 -7.67
CA LYS A 160 1.94 1.35 -9.14
C LYS A 160 0.86 0.46 -9.76
N THR A 161 0.39 -0.58 -9.07
CA THR A 161 -0.69 -1.44 -9.59
C THR A 161 -2.05 -0.77 -9.45
N MET A 162 -2.19 0.22 -8.56
CA MET A 162 -3.47 0.90 -8.29
C MET A 162 -3.80 2.00 -9.29
N THR A 163 -2.80 2.59 -9.94
CA THR A 163 -3.00 3.60 -10.98
C THR A 163 -3.54 3.04 -12.29
N GLU A 164 -3.54 1.72 -12.48
CA GLU A 164 -4.09 1.07 -13.69
C GLU A 164 -5.59 0.73 -13.57
N ILE A 165 -6.15 0.83 -12.36
CA ILE A 165 -7.56 0.50 -12.06
C ILE A 165 -8.48 1.74 -12.13
N ILE A 166 -7.90 2.95 -12.06
CA ILE A 166 -8.61 4.24 -12.15
C ILE A 166 -8.52 4.76 -13.59
#